data_AF-A0A841EJ87-F1
#
_entry.id   AF-A0A841EJ87-F1
#
_cell.length_a   1.000
_cell.length_b   1.000
_cell.length_c   1.000
_cell.angle_alpha   90.00
_cell.angle_beta   90.00
_cell.angle_gamma   90.00
#
_symmetry.space_group_name_H-M   'P 1'
#
loop_
_entity.id
_entity.type
_entity.pdbx_description
1 polymer ?
#
loop_
_entity_poly.entity_id
_entity_poly.type
_entity_poly.pdbx_seq_one_letter_code
_entity_poly.pdbx_strand_id
1 'polypeptide(L)'
;MSGLSSADAKGDADEKGGSPVRHISLWPPPRSSRHSAKRRRNLVLGLAAVLVVGSGVGSAAVWVMQRDGSAGGSAVPESYAGTWRGEMSQVNENGRHVADWGAEVKLERGEERGVSEWYTFDCRGSLTLTERSGDRLAFDYVETYDPEERCVDESDLVLERGGSAGTLDARWTAVSHNGVPMTSTGTLR
;
A
#
# COMPACT_ATOMS: atom_id res chain seq x y z
N MET A 1 69.98 3.83 -32.56
CA MET A 1 69.19 2.95 -31.69
C MET A 1 67.72 3.24 -31.98
N SER A 2 67.01 2.22 -32.47
CA SER A 2 65.57 1.91 -32.38
C SER A 2 64.55 3.06 -32.58
N GLY A 3 63.51 3.00 -33.42
CA GLY A 3 62.86 2.00 -34.29
C GLY A 3 61.72 2.76 -35.02
N LEU A 4 61.38 2.45 -36.29
CA LEU A 4 60.25 1.59 -36.71
C LEU A 4 58.94 1.90 -35.95
N SER A 5 57.76 2.12 -36.54
CA SER A 5 57.24 1.78 -37.87
C SER A 5 55.90 2.52 -38.08
N SER A 6 55.62 2.87 -39.34
CA SER A 6 54.37 3.40 -39.87
C SER A 6 53.17 2.48 -39.66
N ALA A 7 51.96 3.04 -39.66
CA ALA A 7 50.77 2.39 -40.19
C ALA A 7 49.72 3.42 -40.67
N ASP A 8 49.23 3.13 -41.87
CA ASP A 8 48.35 3.88 -42.75
C ASP A 8 46.87 3.95 -42.34
N ALA A 9 46.25 5.04 -42.82
CA ALA A 9 44.96 5.15 -43.50
C ALA A 9 43.60 4.87 -42.80
N LYS A 10 42.68 5.79 -43.14
CA LYS A 10 41.33 5.58 -43.70
C LYS A 10 40.14 5.80 -42.75
N GLY A 11 39.18 6.62 -43.21
CA GLY A 11 37.80 6.55 -42.72
C GLY A 11 37.02 7.85 -42.84
N ASP A 12 36.13 7.89 -43.83
CA ASP A 12 35.22 8.95 -44.26
C ASP A 12 34.21 9.49 -43.22
N ALA A 13 33.57 10.59 -43.64
CA ALA A 13 32.40 11.27 -43.07
C ALA A 13 31.19 10.36 -42.80
N ASP A 14 30.30 10.76 -41.89
CA ASP A 14 28.98 11.37 -42.20
C ASP A 14 28.06 11.40 -40.97
N GLU A 15 27.10 12.33 -40.99
CA GLU A 15 26.05 12.58 -40.00
C GLU A 15 25.12 11.37 -39.78
N LYS A 16 24.54 11.25 -38.58
CA LYS A 16 23.11 10.91 -38.39
C LYS A 16 22.67 11.00 -36.93
N GLY A 17 21.57 11.72 -36.73
CA GLY A 17 20.90 11.89 -35.45
C GLY A 17 20.33 10.59 -34.87
N GLY A 18 20.20 10.58 -33.55
CA GLY A 18 19.47 9.57 -32.79
C GLY A 18 19.02 10.17 -31.46
N SER A 19 17.71 10.35 -31.31
CA SER A 19 17.05 10.73 -30.06
C SER A 19 17.53 9.84 -28.89
N PRO A 20 17.72 10.38 -27.68
CA PRO A 20 17.98 9.54 -26.52
C PRO A 20 16.74 8.69 -26.24
N VAL A 21 16.93 7.38 -26.36
CA VAL A 21 16.00 6.33 -25.95
C VAL A 21 15.56 6.61 -24.52
N ARG A 22 14.25 6.78 -24.31
CA ARG A 22 13.66 6.75 -22.96
C ARG A 22 13.95 5.37 -22.39
N HIS A 23 14.83 5.29 -21.40
CA HIS A 23 14.99 4.10 -20.57
C HIS A 23 13.64 3.84 -19.88
N ILE A 24 12.85 2.95 -20.46
CA ILE A 24 11.75 2.30 -19.75
C ILE A 24 12.44 1.40 -18.73
N SER A 25 12.34 1.76 -17.45
CA SER A 25 12.75 0.90 -16.35
C SER A 25 11.88 -0.36 -16.39
N LEU A 26 12.35 -1.39 -17.10
CA LEU A 26 11.73 -2.72 -17.19
C LEU A 26 12.06 -3.59 -15.96
N TRP A 27 12.41 -2.97 -14.83
CA TRP A 27 12.87 -3.73 -13.66
C TRP A 27 11.68 -4.22 -12.85
N PRO A 28 11.42 -5.54 -12.75
CA PRO A 28 10.51 -6.06 -11.75
C PRO A 28 11.09 -5.78 -10.37
N PRO A 29 10.29 -5.37 -9.37
CA PRO A 29 10.80 -5.11 -8.03
C PRO A 29 11.48 -6.36 -7.45
N PRO A 30 12.54 -6.21 -6.65
CA PRO A 30 13.10 -7.33 -5.92
C PRO A 30 11.99 -7.94 -5.06
N ARG A 31 11.74 -9.23 -5.28
CA ARG A 31 10.77 -9.98 -4.46
C ARG A 31 11.40 -10.17 -3.09
N SER A 32 10.97 -9.42 -2.08
CA SER A 32 11.27 -9.74 -0.69
C SER A 32 10.73 -11.16 -0.42
N SER A 33 11.61 -12.04 0.04
CA SER A 33 11.29 -13.46 0.30
C SER A 33 10.56 -13.67 1.64
N ARG A 34 10.24 -12.59 2.36
CA ARG A 34 9.66 -12.62 3.72
C ARG A 34 8.14 -12.86 3.74
N HIS A 35 7.41 -12.60 2.67
CA HIS A 35 5.93 -12.59 2.65
C HIS A 35 5.19 -13.95 2.60
N SER A 36 5.84 -15.08 2.90
CA SER A 36 5.19 -16.40 2.71
C SER A 36 4.18 -16.80 3.80
N ALA A 37 4.01 -16.02 4.88
CA ALA A 37 3.32 -16.50 6.08
C ALA A 37 1.79 -16.30 6.09
N LYS A 38 1.20 -15.33 5.36
CA LYS A 38 -0.19 -14.91 5.61
C LYS A 38 -1.27 -15.58 4.74
N ARG A 39 -0.92 -16.21 3.60
CA ARG A 39 -1.92 -16.85 2.69
C ARG A 39 -2.65 -18.06 3.30
N ARG A 40 -2.28 -18.52 4.49
CA ARG A 40 -2.88 -19.71 5.13
C ARG A 40 -3.96 -19.45 6.18
N ARG A 41 -4.33 -18.20 6.45
CA ARG A 41 -5.27 -17.91 7.56
C ARG A 41 -6.74 -17.75 7.20
N ASN A 42 -7.10 -17.65 5.91
CA ASN A 42 -8.49 -17.43 5.47
C ASN A 42 -9.15 -18.62 4.77
N LEU A 43 -8.65 -19.85 4.94
CA LEU A 43 -9.19 -21.05 4.26
C LEU A 43 -9.47 -22.20 5.22
N VAL A 44 -10.05 -21.92 6.40
CA VAL A 44 -10.73 -22.93 7.23
C VAL A 44 -11.93 -22.28 7.92
N LEU A 45 -13.06 -22.18 7.22
CA LEU A 45 -14.39 -22.02 7.81
C LEU A 45 -15.42 -22.38 6.73
N GLY A 46 -15.52 -23.68 6.45
CA GLY A 46 -16.50 -24.24 5.53
C GLY A 46 -16.86 -25.65 5.96
N LEU A 47 -18.18 -25.88 6.08
CA LEU A 47 -18.89 -27.13 6.41
C LEU A 47 -19.05 -27.47 7.90
N ALA A 48 -20.01 -26.80 8.55
CA ALA A 48 -20.88 -27.45 9.54
C ALA A 48 -22.27 -27.63 8.90
N ALA A 49 -22.52 -28.81 8.33
CA ALA A 49 -23.85 -29.20 7.86
C ALA A 49 -24.67 -29.68 9.07
N VAL A 50 -25.80 -29.02 9.29
CA VAL A 50 -26.80 -29.33 10.33
C VAL A 50 -27.73 -30.45 9.83
N LEU A 51 -28.03 -31.42 10.69
CA LEU A 51 -29.21 -32.29 10.57
C LEU A 51 -30.05 -32.26 11.87
N VAL A 52 -31.15 -31.49 11.80
CA VAL A 52 -32.56 -31.71 12.22
C VAL A 52 -32.80 -32.64 13.44
N VAL A 53 -33.59 -32.29 14.48
CA VAL A 53 -35.08 -32.36 14.55
C VAL A 53 -35.56 -31.75 15.89
N GLY A 54 -36.64 -30.96 15.91
CA GLY A 54 -37.42 -30.77 17.15
C GLY A 54 -38.35 -29.55 17.26
N SER A 55 -39.48 -29.58 16.56
CA SER A 55 -40.80 -28.99 16.91
C SER A 55 -40.94 -27.76 17.82
N GLY A 56 -41.50 -26.67 17.28
CA GLY A 56 -42.14 -25.62 18.09
C GLY A 56 -42.78 -24.52 17.23
N VAL A 57 -44.11 -24.47 17.23
CA VAL A 57 -44.99 -23.59 16.43
C VAL A 57 -44.85 -22.12 16.85
N GLY A 58 -44.69 -21.19 15.89
CA GLY A 58 -44.80 -19.76 16.18
C GLY A 58 -44.35 -18.85 15.03
N SER A 59 -45.32 -18.42 14.23
CA SER A 59 -45.43 -17.12 13.52
C SER A 59 -44.17 -16.45 12.95
N ALA A 60 -44.21 -16.25 11.64
CA ALA A 60 -43.29 -15.45 10.85
C ALA A 60 -42.93 -14.08 11.47
N ALA A 61 -41.63 -13.87 11.65
CA ALA A 61 -40.95 -12.60 11.38
C ALA A 61 -39.49 -12.94 11.11
N VAL A 62 -39.18 -13.17 9.83
CA VAL A 62 -37.81 -13.21 9.33
C VAL A 62 -37.25 -11.81 9.53
N TRP A 63 -36.55 -11.58 10.64
CA TRP A 63 -35.63 -10.45 10.78
C TRP A 63 -34.39 -10.75 9.95
N VAL A 64 -34.56 -10.82 8.63
CA VAL A 64 -33.51 -10.35 7.71
C VAL A 64 -33.52 -8.84 7.90
N MET A 65 -32.80 -8.41 8.93
CA MET A 65 -32.43 -7.01 9.05
C MET A 65 -31.55 -6.74 7.83
N GLN A 66 -32.18 -6.09 6.86
CA GLN A 66 -31.59 -5.33 5.80
C GLN A 66 -30.26 -4.75 6.26
N ARG A 67 -29.15 -5.36 5.80
CA ARG A 67 -27.98 -4.58 5.44
C ARG A 67 -28.28 -3.94 4.08
N ASP A 68 -29.28 -3.05 4.08
CA ASP A 68 -29.36 -2.02 3.06
C ASP A 68 -28.26 -1.01 3.42
N GLY A 69 -27.31 -0.83 2.51
CA GLY A 69 -26.57 0.42 2.46
C GLY A 69 -25.11 0.42 2.93
N SER A 70 -24.33 -0.58 2.56
CA SER A 70 -23.03 -0.23 1.98
C SER A 70 -22.73 -1.26 0.92
N ALA A 71 -23.01 -0.93 -0.33
CA ALA A 71 -22.18 -1.42 -1.41
C ALA A 71 -20.78 -0.88 -1.10
N GLY A 72 -20.04 -1.58 -0.22
CA GLY A 72 -18.65 -1.32 0.07
C GLY A 72 -17.93 -1.52 -1.24
N GLY A 73 -17.80 -0.44 -2.00
CA GLY A 73 -17.14 -0.50 -3.29
C GLY A 73 -15.75 -1.04 -3.06
N SER A 74 -15.37 -2.05 -3.82
CA SER A 74 -14.03 -2.63 -3.73
C SER A 74 -12.96 -1.73 -4.36
N ALA A 75 -13.34 -0.51 -4.76
CA ALA A 75 -12.51 0.45 -5.47
C ALA A 75 -12.47 1.83 -4.79
N VAL A 76 -11.35 2.51 -5.01
CA VAL A 76 -11.09 3.88 -4.56
C VAL A 76 -12.08 4.86 -5.20
N PRO A 77 -12.86 5.62 -4.41
CA PRO A 77 -13.72 6.68 -4.92
C PRO A 77 -12.93 7.88 -5.44
N GLU A 78 -13.53 8.64 -6.36
CA GLU A 78 -12.94 9.85 -6.94
C GLU A 78 -12.46 10.85 -5.89
N SER A 79 -13.17 10.97 -4.78
CA SER A 79 -12.84 11.94 -3.74
C SER A 79 -11.60 11.60 -2.89
N TYR A 80 -11.05 10.39 -3.05
CA TYR A 80 -9.79 9.94 -2.45
C TYR A 80 -8.72 9.71 -3.52
N ALA A 81 -9.09 9.69 -4.80
CA ALA A 81 -8.14 9.52 -5.88
C ALA A 81 -7.21 10.73 -5.98
N GLY A 82 -5.93 10.48 -6.22
CA GLY A 82 -4.92 11.53 -6.26
C GLY A 82 -3.64 11.14 -5.54
N THR A 83 -2.78 12.13 -5.33
CA THR A 83 -1.56 12.02 -4.54
C THR A 83 -1.71 12.90 -3.32
N TRP A 84 -1.49 12.31 -2.14
CA TRP A 84 -1.71 12.93 -0.84
C TRP A 84 -0.42 12.86 -0.05
N ARG A 85 0.06 13.99 0.47
CA ARG A 85 1.33 14.06 1.17
C ARG A 85 1.18 14.75 2.52
N GLY A 86 1.86 14.24 3.54
CA GLY A 86 1.83 14.85 4.87
C GLY A 86 2.83 14.24 5.84
N GLU A 87 2.97 14.92 6.97
CA GLU A 87 3.77 14.44 8.10
C GLU A 87 2.91 13.62 9.05
N MET A 88 3.54 12.65 9.68
CA MET A 88 2.97 11.65 10.56
C MET A 88 3.68 11.71 11.91
N SER A 89 2.92 11.62 13.00
CA SER A 89 3.48 11.48 14.34
C SER A 89 3.21 10.07 14.86
N GLN A 90 4.28 9.38 15.28
CA GLN A 90 4.23 7.99 15.72
C GLN A 90 4.31 7.88 17.24
N VAL A 91 3.45 7.01 17.79
CA VAL A 91 3.45 6.62 19.18
C VAL A 91 3.53 5.09 19.31
N ASN A 92 4.05 4.60 20.43
CA ASN A 92 3.97 3.19 20.79
C ASN A 92 2.65 2.85 21.51
N GLU A 93 2.48 1.60 21.92
CA GLU A 93 1.31 1.11 22.66
C GLU A 93 0.97 1.90 23.94
N ASN A 94 1.96 2.54 24.56
CA ASN A 94 1.79 3.33 25.78
C ASN A 94 1.46 4.81 25.47
N GLY A 95 1.27 5.17 24.20
CA GLY A 95 1.06 6.54 23.75
C GLY A 95 2.31 7.43 23.81
N ARG A 96 3.49 6.85 24.07
CA ARG A 96 4.75 7.62 24.07
C ARG A 96 5.21 7.85 22.64
N HIS A 97 5.53 9.10 22.33
CA HIS A 97 6.10 9.49 21.04
C HIS A 97 7.39 8.72 20.74
N VAL A 98 7.53 8.30 19.48
CA VAL A 98 8.66 7.50 18.98
C VAL A 98 9.41 8.26 17.90
N ALA A 99 8.70 8.80 16.91
CA ALA A 99 9.28 9.48 15.77
C ALA A 99 8.22 10.31 15.04
N ASP A 100 8.68 11.30 14.28
CA ASP A 100 7.89 11.95 13.25
C ASP A 100 8.49 11.59 11.88
N TRP A 101 7.62 11.39 10.89
CA TRP A 101 8.02 10.92 9.57
C TRP A 101 7.00 11.30 8.51
N GLY A 102 7.43 11.35 7.26
CA GLY A 102 6.60 11.81 6.17
C GLY A 102 6.08 10.69 5.28
N ALA A 103 4.83 10.83 4.82
CA ALA A 103 4.15 9.89 3.95
C ALA A 103 3.62 10.58 2.69
N GLU A 104 3.76 9.90 1.55
CA GLU A 104 3.02 10.16 0.33
C GLU A 104 2.20 8.93 -0.02
N VAL A 105 0.95 9.14 -0.41
CA VAL A 105 0.00 8.09 -0.79
C VAL A 105 -0.59 8.44 -2.14
N LYS A 106 -0.48 7.51 -3.09
CA LYS A 106 -1.06 7.67 -4.43
C LYS A 106 -2.13 6.61 -4.66
N LEU A 107 -3.35 7.07 -4.90
CA LEU A 107 -4.53 6.24 -5.12
C LEU A 107 -5.12 6.54 -6.49
N GLU A 108 -5.43 5.48 -7.25
CA GLU A 108 -6.03 5.61 -8.57
C GLU A 108 -7.54 5.42 -8.49
N ARG A 109 -8.30 6.29 -9.18
CA ARG A 109 -9.77 6.23 -9.18
C ARG A 109 -10.25 4.91 -9.77
N GLY A 110 -11.17 4.24 -9.09
CA GLY A 110 -11.80 3.01 -9.59
C GLY A 110 -10.94 1.76 -9.45
N GLU A 111 -9.73 1.89 -8.91
CA GLU A 111 -8.83 0.77 -8.63
C GLU A 111 -8.90 0.35 -7.17
N GLU A 112 -8.56 -0.91 -6.89
CA GLU A 112 -8.42 -1.42 -5.52
C GLU A 112 -6.98 -1.22 -4.99
N ARG A 113 -6.07 -0.73 -5.84
CA ARG A 113 -4.63 -0.65 -5.56
C ARG A 113 -4.14 0.78 -5.50
N GLY A 114 -3.09 0.97 -4.72
CA GLY A 114 -2.33 2.21 -4.65
C GLY A 114 -0.86 1.94 -4.32
N VAL A 115 -0.11 3.01 -4.13
CA VAL A 115 1.27 2.95 -3.63
C VAL A 115 1.45 3.98 -2.53
N SER A 116 2.37 3.71 -1.62
CA SER A 116 2.80 4.67 -0.61
C SER A 116 4.32 4.75 -0.56
N GLU A 117 4.82 5.95 -0.30
CA GLU A 117 6.21 6.22 0.01
C GLU A 117 6.30 6.84 1.41
N TRP A 118 7.18 6.31 2.24
CA TRP A 118 7.53 6.90 3.53
C TRP A 118 8.88 7.61 3.36
N TYR A 119 8.81 8.83 2.83
CA TYR A 119 9.97 9.53 2.25
C TYR A 119 11.04 9.92 3.28
N THR A 120 10.72 9.96 4.57
CA THR A 120 11.73 10.16 5.63
C THR A 120 12.66 8.95 5.77
N PHE A 121 12.18 7.75 5.43
CA PHE A 121 12.91 6.49 5.60
C PHE A 121 13.41 5.88 4.28
N ASP A 122 13.06 6.49 3.15
CA ASP A 122 13.29 5.96 1.79
C ASP A 122 12.63 4.59 1.57
N CYS A 123 11.40 4.45 2.07
CA CYS A 123 10.63 3.22 1.95
C CYS A 123 9.46 3.37 1.00
N ARG A 124 9.15 2.31 0.25
CA ARG A 124 7.96 2.26 -0.62
C ARG A 124 7.22 0.96 -0.43
N GLY A 125 5.90 1.02 -0.55
CA GLY A 125 5.05 -0.16 -0.49
C GLY A 125 3.82 -0.06 -1.38
N SER A 126 3.24 -1.23 -1.64
CA SER A 126 1.95 -1.36 -2.32
C SER A 126 0.81 -1.27 -1.32
N LEU A 127 -0.30 -0.68 -1.75
CA LEU A 127 -1.56 -0.63 -1.00
C LEU A 127 -2.62 -1.49 -1.69
N THR A 128 -3.35 -2.28 -0.92
CA THR A 128 -4.52 -3.03 -1.39
C THR A 128 -5.73 -2.69 -0.53
N LEU A 129 -6.80 -2.17 -1.13
CA LEU A 129 -8.02 -1.81 -0.43
C LEU A 129 -8.68 -3.08 0.12
N THR A 130 -8.90 -3.11 1.43
CA THR A 130 -9.51 -4.25 2.13
C THR A 130 -10.91 -3.93 2.65
N GLU A 131 -11.18 -2.66 2.95
CA GLU A 131 -12.49 -2.24 3.44
C GLU A 131 -12.84 -0.83 2.96
N ARG A 132 -14.11 -0.64 2.61
CA ARG A 132 -14.70 0.68 2.39
C ARG A 132 -16.02 0.80 3.15
N SER A 133 -16.10 1.80 4.02
CA SER A 133 -17.29 2.08 4.82
C SER A 133 -17.51 3.60 4.89
N GLY A 134 -18.52 4.11 4.19
CA GLY A 134 -18.78 5.55 4.11
C GLY A 134 -17.55 6.34 3.64
N ASP A 135 -17.09 7.27 4.48
CA ASP A 135 -15.90 8.11 4.30
C ASP A 135 -14.65 7.51 4.98
N ARG A 136 -14.57 6.18 5.08
CA ARG A 136 -13.40 5.46 5.59
C ARG A 136 -12.94 4.40 4.60
N LEU A 137 -11.66 4.45 4.24
CA LEU A 137 -10.96 3.42 3.46
C LEU A 137 -9.89 2.74 4.31
N ALA A 138 -9.82 1.42 4.28
CA ALA A 138 -8.75 0.65 4.90
C ALA A 138 -7.95 -0.11 3.84
N PHE A 139 -6.63 -0.07 3.94
CA PHE A 139 -5.70 -0.71 3.03
C PHE A 139 -4.69 -1.58 3.79
N ASP A 140 -4.38 -2.73 3.22
CA ASP A 140 -3.18 -3.47 3.56
C ASP A 140 -1.99 -2.82 2.85
N TYR A 141 -0.95 -2.48 3.60
CA TYR A 141 0.35 -2.06 3.08
C TYR A 141 1.34 -3.21 3.15
N VAL A 142 2.10 -3.36 2.06
CA VAL A 142 3.20 -4.30 1.95
C VAL A 142 4.41 -3.58 1.40
N GLU A 143 5.53 -3.64 2.13
CA GLU A 143 6.81 -3.09 1.70
C GLU A 143 7.28 -3.71 0.37
N THR A 144 7.88 -2.88 -0.47
CA THR A 144 8.39 -3.26 -1.81
C THR A 144 9.77 -2.68 -2.11
N TYR A 145 10.22 -1.72 -1.30
CA TYR A 145 11.54 -1.13 -1.34
C TYR A 145 11.92 -0.58 0.03
N ASP A 146 12.98 -1.14 0.61
CA ASP A 146 13.63 -0.69 1.85
C ASP A 146 15.13 -1.04 1.77
N PRO A 147 15.97 -0.13 1.24
CA PRO A 147 17.38 -0.42 1.02
C PRO A 147 18.21 -0.51 2.31
N GLU A 148 17.69 0.01 3.42
CA GLU A 148 18.40 0.09 4.70
C GLU A 148 17.80 -0.85 5.77
N GLU A 149 16.82 -1.68 5.43
CA GLU A 149 16.11 -2.61 6.33
C GLU A 149 15.56 -1.92 7.60
N ARG A 150 14.97 -0.73 7.45
CA ARG A 150 14.43 0.08 8.56
C ARG A 150 12.91 0.08 8.67
N CYS A 151 12.21 -0.31 7.62
CA CYS A 151 10.76 -0.19 7.54
C CYS A 151 10.04 -1.47 7.94
N VAL A 152 8.82 -1.31 8.43
CA VAL A 152 7.98 -2.47 8.75
C VAL A 152 7.56 -3.17 7.45
N ASP A 153 7.60 -4.49 7.46
CA ASP A 153 7.25 -5.31 6.30
C ASP A 153 5.77 -5.15 5.89
N GLU A 154 4.88 -5.06 6.87
CA GLU A 154 3.42 -4.96 6.70
C GLU A 154 2.84 -3.93 7.68
N SER A 155 1.80 -3.22 7.25
CA SER A 155 1.00 -2.32 8.10
C SER A 155 -0.41 -2.15 7.57
N ASP A 156 -1.31 -1.64 8.40
CA ASP A 156 -2.65 -1.24 7.97
C ASP A 156 -2.72 0.28 7.87
N LEU A 157 -3.23 0.78 6.74
CA LEU A 157 -3.53 2.20 6.53
C LEU A 157 -5.04 2.41 6.58
N VAL A 158 -5.48 3.34 7.42
CA VAL A 158 -6.86 3.86 7.40
C VAL A 158 -6.83 5.31 6.96
N LEU A 159 -7.67 5.65 5.97
CA LEU A 159 -7.88 7.01 5.48
C LEU A 159 -9.31 7.44 5.73
N GLU A 160 -9.47 8.63 6.30
CA GLU A 160 -10.74 9.30 6.52
C GLU A 160 -10.69 10.72 5.93
N ARG A 161 -11.86 11.34 5.70
CA ARG A 161 -11.87 12.76 5.32
C ARG A 161 -11.35 13.61 6.46
N GLY A 162 -10.36 14.44 6.16
CA GLY A 162 -9.83 15.37 7.14
C GLY A 162 -10.81 16.50 7.45
N GLY A 163 -10.52 17.26 8.51
CA GLY A 163 -11.35 18.38 8.95
C GLY A 163 -11.43 19.56 7.97
N SER A 164 -10.64 19.55 6.88
CA SER A 164 -10.63 20.58 5.85
C SER A 164 -10.80 19.99 4.45
N ALA A 165 -11.41 20.76 3.54
CA ALA A 165 -11.56 20.35 2.14
C ALA A 165 -10.18 20.08 1.52
N GLY A 166 -10.06 18.98 0.78
CA GLY A 166 -8.78 18.58 0.18
C GLY A 166 -7.77 18.04 1.17
N THR A 167 -8.21 17.47 2.30
CA THR A 167 -7.34 16.77 3.25
C THR A 167 -7.86 15.38 3.58
N LEU A 168 -6.95 14.47 3.90
CA LEU A 168 -7.25 13.15 4.44
C LEU A 168 -6.57 12.97 5.78
N ASP A 169 -7.29 12.48 6.79
CA ASP A 169 -6.67 12.01 8.00
C ASP A 169 -6.21 10.58 7.79
N ALA A 170 -4.92 10.34 8.06
CA ALA A 170 -4.26 9.07 7.87
C ALA A 170 -3.88 8.48 9.22
N ARG A 171 -4.16 7.19 9.37
CA ARG A 171 -3.72 6.39 10.50
C ARG A 171 -3.04 5.12 10.00
N TRP A 172 -1.80 4.93 10.42
CA TRP A 172 -1.05 3.71 10.19
C TRP A 172 -0.96 2.91 11.48
N THR A 173 -1.22 1.61 11.42
CA THR A 173 -0.96 0.67 12.51
C THR A 173 -0.02 -0.42 12.06
N ALA A 174 1.05 -0.63 12.81
CA ALA A 174 2.08 -1.59 12.47
C ALA A 174 2.65 -2.24 13.74
N VAL A 175 3.39 -3.33 13.55
CA VAL A 175 4.22 -3.93 14.58
C VAL A 175 5.66 -3.83 14.09
N SER A 176 6.55 -3.27 14.90
CA SER A 176 7.97 -3.19 14.57
C SER A 176 8.61 -4.59 14.50
N HIS A 177 9.83 -4.67 13.96
CA HIS A 177 10.62 -5.90 13.90
C HIS A 177 10.83 -6.59 15.26
N ASN A 178 10.87 -5.83 16.35
CA ASN A 178 10.99 -6.33 17.72
C ASN A 178 9.65 -6.59 18.41
N GLY A 179 8.54 -6.59 17.67
CA GLY A 179 7.22 -6.95 18.18
C GLY A 179 6.48 -5.84 18.92
N VAL A 180 6.90 -4.58 18.78
CA VAL A 180 6.28 -3.44 19.47
C VAL A 180 5.17 -2.85 18.59
N PRO A 181 3.91 -2.79 19.07
CA PRO A 181 2.84 -2.11 18.34
C PRO A 181 3.09 -0.61 18.28
N MET A 182 2.88 -0.04 17.10
CA MET A 182 3.04 1.39 16.82
C MET A 182 1.83 1.91 16.06
N THR A 183 1.47 3.16 16.35
CA THR A 183 0.43 3.89 15.62
C THR A 183 1.02 5.21 15.16
N SER A 184 0.84 5.54 13.89
CA SER A 184 1.19 6.86 13.35
C SER A 184 -0.07 7.57 12.86
N THR A 185 -0.24 8.83 13.20
CA THR A 185 -1.38 9.66 12.75
C THR A 185 -0.91 10.97 12.16
N GLY A 186 -1.60 11.44 11.13
CA GLY A 186 -1.26 12.68 10.44
C GLY A 186 -2.35 13.09 9.44
N THR A 187 -2.23 14.29 8.90
CA THR A 187 -3.13 14.81 7.88
C THR A 187 -2.37 14.97 6.56
N LEU A 188 -2.89 14.37 5.50
CA LEU A 188 -2.35 14.42 4.14
C LEU A 188 -3.12 15.45 3.30
N ARG A 189 -2.44 16.07 2.35
CA ARG A 189 -2.96 17.13 1.46
C ARG A 189 -2.41 17.03 0.05
#